data_AF-A0AA39UFU2-F1
#
_entry.id   AF-A0AA39UFU2-F1
#
_cell.length_a   1.000
_cell.length_b   1.000
_cell.length_c   1.000
_cell.angle_alpha   90.00
_cell.angle_beta   90.00
_cell.angle_gamma   90.00
#
_symmetry.space_group_name_H-M   'P 1'
#
loop_
_entity.id
_entity.type
_entity.pdbx_description
1 polymer ?
#
loop_
_entity_poly.entity_id
_entity_poly.type
_entity_poly.pdbx_seq_one_letter_code
_entity_poly.pdbx_strand_id
1 'polypeptide(L)'
;MQNPVFRLGMVFGSVDVFRKAVRAHAVKHRRLVKFKKNDRDGIMAVCKAECCEWFVFASWLGDHKTFKIKSLNDKHTCAMSFKNRFVSSKHIAEKYVGQWRENLD
;
A
#
# COMPACT_ATOMS: atom_id res chain seq x y z
N MET A 1 -4.02 -4.91 -9.89
CA MET A 1 -3.82 -5.77 -8.70
C MET A 1 -4.99 -5.60 -7.75
N GLN A 2 -5.94 -6.53 -7.79
CA GLN A 2 -7.10 -6.54 -6.91
C GLN A 2 -6.69 -7.28 -5.62
N ASN A 3 -6.34 -6.54 -4.56
CA ASN A 3 -6.05 -7.05 -3.20
C ASN A 3 -4.67 -7.65 -2.91
N PRO A 4 -3.61 -6.84 -2.74
CA PRO A 4 -2.37 -7.34 -2.18
C PRO A 4 -2.57 -7.65 -0.68
N VAL A 5 -2.63 -8.94 -0.34
CA VAL A 5 -2.40 -9.44 1.01
C VAL A 5 -0.89 -9.47 1.22
N PHE A 6 -0.39 -8.71 2.19
CA PHE A 6 1.03 -8.70 2.50
C PHE A 6 1.42 -9.95 3.27
N ARG A 7 2.61 -10.48 2.97
CA ARG A 7 3.20 -11.60 3.70
C ARG A 7 4.66 -11.29 3.98
N LEU A 8 5.14 -11.76 5.13
CA LEU A 8 6.56 -11.67 5.45
C LEU A 8 7.36 -12.37 4.35
N GLY A 9 8.39 -11.69 3.85
CA GLY A 9 9.25 -12.19 2.78
C GLY A 9 8.76 -11.99 1.35
N MET A 10 7.57 -11.42 1.14
CA MET A 10 7.11 -11.01 -0.19
C MET A 10 8.09 -10.02 -0.83
N VAL A 11 8.33 -10.19 -2.12
CA VAL A 11 9.29 -9.40 -2.92
C VAL A 11 8.58 -8.52 -3.93
N PHE A 12 9.17 -7.36 -4.20
CA PHE A 12 8.72 -6.39 -5.18
C PHE A 12 9.88 -6.06 -6.12
N GLY A 13 9.58 -5.96 -7.42
CA GLY A 13 10.58 -5.61 -8.43
C GLY A 13 11.03 -4.15 -8.36
N SER A 14 10.30 -3.29 -7.66
CA SER A 14 10.76 -1.95 -7.32
C SER A 14 10.04 -1.36 -6.11
N VAL A 15 10.65 -0.33 -5.54
CA VAL A 15 10.07 0.50 -4.48
C VAL A 15 8.71 1.07 -4.89
N ASP A 16 8.52 1.45 -6.15
CA ASP A 16 7.27 2.04 -6.61
C ASP A 16 6.16 1.00 -6.75
N VAL A 17 6.49 -0.24 -7.12
CA VAL A 17 5.52 -1.35 -7.08
C VAL A 17 5.07 -1.59 -5.64
N PHE A 18 6.00 -1.59 -4.68
CA PHE A 18 5.67 -1.69 -3.26
C PHE A 18 4.75 -0.55 -2.79
N ARG A 19 5.09 0.71 -3.09
CA ARG A 19 4.24 1.87 -2.75
C ARG A 19 2.86 1.77 -3.36
N LYS A 20 2.74 1.33 -4.62
CA LYS A 20 1.45 1.11 -5.29
C LYS A 20 0.64 0.02 -4.58
N ALA A 21 1.27 -1.09 -4.19
CA ALA A 21 0.60 -2.16 -3.43
C ALA A 21 0.09 -1.66 -2.08
N VAL A 22 0.90 -0.90 -1.32
CA VAL A 22 0.49 -0.32 -0.03
C VAL A 22 -0.69 0.65 -0.19
N ARG A 23 -0.66 1.51 -1.22
CA ARG A 23 -1.79 2.40 -1.52
C ARG A 23 -3.06 1.62 -1.86
N ALA A 24 -2.94 0.58 -2.69
CA ALA A 24 -4.08 -0.26 -3.07
C ALA A 24 -4.70 -0.97 -1.85
N HIS A 25 -3.86 -1.50 -0.95
CA HIS A 25 -4.29 -2.07 0.32
C HIS A 25 -5.06 -1.05 1.16
N ALA A 26 -4.48 0.14 1.36
CA ALA A 26 -5.10 1.20 2.16
C ALA A 26 -6.46 1.65 1.59
N VAL A 27 -6.58 1.78 0.26
CA VAL A 27 -7.86 2.13 -0.40
C VAL A 27 -8.88 1.02 -0.22
N LYS A 28 -8.50 -0.24 -0.53
CA LYS A 28 -9.42 -1.38 -0.48
C LYS A 28 -9.97 -1.63 0.92
N HIS A 29 -9.11 -1.59 1.94
CA HIS A 29 -9.51 -1.82 3.34
C HIS A 29 -9.98 -0.55 4.06
N ARG A 30 -10.04 0.59 3.35
CA ARG A 30 -10.46 1.90 3.89
C ARG A 30 -9.65 2.28 5.15
N ARG A 31 -8.33 2.10 5.08
CA ARG A 31 -7.40 2.36 6.19
C ARG A 31 -6.56 3.60 5.91
N LEU A 32 -6.33 4.39 6.94
CA LEU A 32 -5.46 5.57 6.88
C LEU A 32 -4.02 5.10 6.97
N VAL A 33 -3.30 4.97 5.85
CA VAL A 33 -1.90 4.54 5.85
C VAL A 33 -0.98 5.71 5.46
N LYS A 34 0.16 5.81 6.16
CA LYS A 34 1.24 6.75 5.84
C LYS A 34 2.57 6.02 5.68
N PHE A 35 3.41 6.52 4.79
CA PHE A 35 4.79 6.07 4.67
C PHE A 35 5.63 6.84 5.69
N LYS A 36 6.28 6.12 6.60
CA LYS A 36 7.32 6.64 7.48
C LYS A 36 8.66 6.42 6.77
N LYS A 37 9.37 7.50 6.48
CA LYS A 37 10.73 7.42 5.93
C LYS A 37 11.65 7.06 7.09
N ASN A 38 12.31 5.91 7.03
CA ASN A 38 13.43 5.60 7.93
C ASN A 38 14.45 4.72 7.21
N ASP A 39 15.70 5.16 7.28
CA ASP A 39 16.94 4.60 6.71
C ASP A 39 17.13 4.53 5.19
N ARG A 40 18.42 4.56 4.82
CA ARG A 40 18.95 4.77 3.45
C ARG A 40 18.38 3.82 2.39
N ASP A 41 17.89 2.64 2.77
CA ASP A 41 17.49 1.57 1.85
C ASP A 41 16.10 0.95 2.11
N GLY A 42 15.31 1.54 3.03
CA GLY A 42 14.06 0.95 3.50
C GLY A 42 12.84 1.89 3.45
N ILE A 43 11.65 1.29 3.37
CA ILE A 43 10.38 1.99 3.51
C ILE A 43 9.51 1.27 4.52
N MET A 44 9.04 2.03 5.49
CA MET A 44 7.99 1.60 6.41
C MET A 44 6.67 2.28 6.04
N ALA A 45 5.59 1.52 6.00
CA ALA A 45 4.24 2.04 5.98
C ALA A 45 3.54 1.66 7.28
N VAL A 46 2.84 2.62 7.88
CA VAL A 46 2.14 2.47 9.16
C VAL A 46 0.73 2.99 9.03
N CYS A 47 -0.19 2.48 9.85
CA CYS A 47 -1.47 3.13 9.99
C CYS A 47 -1.31 4.49 10.70
N LYS A 48 -2.08 5.49 10.29
CA LYS A 48 -2.11 6.83 10.89
C LYS A 48 -3.04 6.90 12.11
N ALA A 49 -4.00 5.99 12.22
CA ALA A 49 -4.90 5.94 13.36
C ALA A 49 -4.10 5.71 14.65
N GLU A 50 -4.47 6.41 15.72
CA GLU A 50 -3.83 6.27 17.02
C GLU A 50 -3.97 4.84 17.54
N CYS A 51 -2.92 4.37 18.22
CA CYS A 51 -2.83 3.02 18.78
C CYS A 51 -3.04 1.87 17.77
N CYS A 52 -2.97 2.15 16.45
CA CYS A 52 -3.07 1.11 15.44
C CYS A 52 -1.74 0.38 15.28
N GLU A 53 -1.77 -0.94 15.48
CA GLU A 53 -0.56 -1.79 15.44
C GLU A 53 -0.08 -2.13 14.02
N TRP A 54 -0.91 -1.90 13.01
CA TRP A 54 -0.59 -2.26 11.64
C TRP A 54 0.63 -1.52 11.08
N PHE A 55 1.58 -2.28 10.55
CA PHE A 55 2.70 -1.75 9.78
C PHE A 55 3.24 -2.79 8.80
N VAL A 56 3.94 -2.30 7.78
CA VAL A 56 4.76 -3.11 6.87
C VAL A 56 6.08 -2.40 6.62
N PHE A 57 7.19 -3.12 6.75
CA PHE A 57 8.53 -2.65 6.45
C PHE A 57 9.17 -3.52 5.37
N ALA A 58 9.65 -2.85 4.33
CA ALA A 58 10.41 -3.48 3.26
C ALA A 58 11.70 -2.71 3.00
N SER A 59 12.75 -3.42 2.59
CA SER A 59 14.01 -2.82 2.20
C SER A 59 14.68 -3.63 1.10
N TRP A 60 15.68 -3.03 0.45
CA TRP A 60 16.50 -3.72 -0.52
C TRP A 60 17.22 -4.93 0.12
N LEU A 61 17.34 -5.99 -0.66
CA LEU A 61 18.34 -7.03 -0.42
C LEU A 61 19.71 -6.51 -0.86
N GLY A 62 20.80 -7.16 -0.43
CA GLY A 62 22.17 -6.69 -0.70
C GLY A 62 22.52 -6.54 -2.18
N ASP A 63 21.73 -7.12 -3.08
CA ASP A 63 21.87 -6.99 -4.53
C ASP A 63 21.21 -5.72 -5.11
N HIS A 64 20.44 -4.96 -4.32
CA HIS A 64 19.60 -3.83 -4.75
C HIS A 64 18.70 -4.11 -5.97
N LYS A 65 18.45 -5.38 -6.28
CA LYS A 65 17.54 -5.81 -7.35
C LYS A 65 16.18 -6.19 -6.81
N THR A 66 16.15 -6.60 -5.54
CA THR A 66 14.94 -7.14 -4.91
C THR A 66 14.55 -6.31 -3.69
N PHE A 67 13.32 -5.81 -3.65
CA PHE A 67 12.78 -5.08 -2.51
C PHE A 67 11.85 -6.01 -1.69
N LYS A 68 12.24 -6.41 -0.49
CA LYS A 68 11.59 -7.48 0.28
C LYS A 68 10.94 -6.96 1.56
N ILE A 69 9.73 -7.44 1.89
CA ILE A 69 9.12 -7.24 3.21
C ILE A 69 9.93 -8.00 4.26
N LYS A 70 10.57 -7.26 5.18
CA LYS A 70 11.39 -7.81 6.26
C LYS A 70 10.66 -7.84 7.61
N SER A 71 9.65 -7.01 7.80
CA SER A 71 8.82 -7.02 9.00
C SER A 71 7.41 -6.58 8.66
N LEU A 72 6.42 -7.19 9.30
CA LEU A 72 5.00 -7.00 9.04
C LEU A 72 4.21 -7.28 10.31
N ASN A 73 3.30 -6.38 10.64
CA ASN A 73 2.16 -6.68 11.50
C ASN A 73 0.88 -6.36 10.73
N ASP A 74 0.15 -7.41 10.32
CA ASP A 74 -1.07 -7.26 9.51
C ASP A 74 -2.34 -7.12 10.37
N LYS A 75 -2.19 -6.67 11.63
CA LYS A 75 -3.32 -6.43 12.54
C LYS A 75 -3.68 -4.95 12.58
N HIS A 76 -4.83 -4.61 12.00
CA HIS A 76 -5.47 -3.33 12.23
C HIS A 76 -6.33 -3.39 13.50
N THR A 77 -6.03 -2.54 14.49
CA THR A 77 -6.85 -2.32 15.70
C THR A 77 -7.74 -1.08 15.60
N CYS A 78 -7.73 -0.39 14.45
CA CYS A 78 -8.49 0.82 14.20
C CYS A 78 -9.82 0.57 13.47
N ALA A 79 -10.72 1.55 13.50
CA ALA A 79 -11.93 1.57 12.69
C ALA A 79 -11.62 1.90 11.21
N MET A 80 -12.58 1.61 10.33
CA MET A 80 -12.50 2.00 8.92
C MET A 80 -12.66 3.53 8.79
N SER A 81 -12.07 4.12 7.77
CA SER A 81 -12.16 5.55 7.50
C SER A 81 -12.80 5.86 6.15
N PHE A 82 -13.73 6.81 6.13
CA PHE A 82 -14.35 7.32 4.90
C PHE A 82 -13.47 8.33 4.16
N LYS A 83 -12.46 8.89 4.83
CA LYS A 83 -11.48 9.80 4.22
C LYS A 83 -10.22 8.99 3.93
N ASN A 84 -9.76 8.96 2.69
CA ASN A 84 -8.49 8.33 2.34
C ASN A 84 -7.74 9.17 1.32
N ARG A 85 -6.58 9.70 1.70
CA ARG A 85 -5.75 10.56 0.83
C ARG A 85 -5.26 9.88 -0.45
N PHE A 86 -5.30 8.55 -0.51
CA PHE A 86 -4.93 7.80 -1.72
C PHE A 86 -6.09 7.68 -2.72
N VAL A 87 -7.31 8.05 -2.33
CA VAL A 87 -8.47 8.16 -3.23
C VAL A 87 -8.55 9.61 -3.71
N SER A 88 -7.92 9.90 -4.85
CA SER A 88 -8.03 11.18 -5.55
C SER A 88 -9.03 11.10 -6.71
N SER A 89 -9.44 12.25 -7.25
CA SER A 89 -10.26 12.32 -8.48
C SER A 89 -9.61 11.55 -9.64
N LYS A 90 -8.30 11.68 -9.81
CA LYS A 90 -7.51 10.90 -10.78
C LYS A 90 -7.60 9.40 -10.52
N HIS A 91 -7.48 8.95 -9.27
CA HIS A 91 -7.59 7.52 -8.93
C HIS A 91 -8.99 6.97 -9.26
N ILE A 92 -10.04 7.75 -9.00
CA ILE A 92 -11.42 7.40 -9.35
C ILE A 92 -11.55 7.31 -10.88
N ALA A 93 -11.11 8.35 -11.61
CA ALA A 93 -11.15 8.34 -13.06
C ALA A 93 -10.42 7.12 -13.65
N GLU A 94 -9.17 6.86 -13.25
CA GLU A 94 -8.40 5.68 -13.72
C GLU A 94 -9.11 4.35 -13.44
N LYS A 95 -9.83 4.23 -12.31
CA LYS A 95 -10.58 3.03 -11.97
C LYS A 95 -11.79 2.82 -12.89
N TYR A 96 -12.48 3.89 -13.27
CA TYR A 96 -13.75 3.82 -14.01
C TYR A 96 -13.60 4.07 -15.52
N VAL A 97 -12.49 4.63 -16.00
CA VAL A 97 -12.24 4.89 -17.43
C VAL A 97 -12.38 3.62 -18.28
N GLY A 98 -11.96 2.46 -17.78
CA GLY A 98 -12.16 1.17 -18.48
C GLY A 98 -13.64 0.79 -18.59
N GLN A 99 -14.38 0.91 -17.48
CA GLN A 99 -15.82 0.61 -17.46
C GLN A 99 -16.62 1.54 -18.37
N TRP A 100 -16.17 2.79 -18.55
CA TRP A 100 -16.88 3.76 -19.39
C TRP A 100 -16.62 3.52 -20.87
N ARG A 101 -15.49 2.90 -21.23
CA ARG A 101 -15.20 2.51 -22.62
C ARG A 101 -15.95 1.26 -23.06
N GLU A 102 -16.24 0.36 -22.13
CA GLU A 102 -16.99 -0.89 -22.38
C GLU A 102 -18.52 -0.69 -22.41
N ASN A 103 -19.03 0.49 -22.02
CA ASN A 103 -20.46 0.83 -22.05
C ASN A 103 -20.78 1.91 -23.11
N LEU A 104 -19.93 2.05 -24.13
CA LEU A 104 -20.15 2.94 -25.29
C LEU A 104 -20.58 2.18 -26.57
N ASP A 105 -20.87 0.88 -26.45
CA ASP A 105 -21.54 0.07 -27.47
C ASP A 105 -23.00 -0.19 -27.07
#